data_AF-X1EAF0-F1
#
_entry.id   AF-X1EAF0-F1
#
_cell.length_a   1.000
_cell.length_b   1.000
_cell.length_c   1.000
_cell.angle_alpha   90.00
_cell.angle_beta   90.00
_cell.angle_gamma   90.00
#
_symmetry.space_group_name_H-M   'P 1'
#
loop_
_entity.id
_entity.type
_entity.pdbx_description
1 polymer ?
#
loop_
_entity_poly.entity_id
_entity_poly.type
_entity_poly.pdbx_seq_one_letter_code
_entity_poly.pdbx_strand_id
1 'polypeptide(L)' 'MYISQFETGGLIPSEIQTKKITEILGIDEETLNQELHQFYEARKRELKKRIEGEQGNAKIPV' A
#
# COMPACT_ATOMS: atom_id res chain seq x y z
N MET A 1 -1.83 16.46 2.69
CA MET A 1 -1.95 15.26 3.55
C MET A 1 -0.84 14.31 3.17
N TYR A 2 0.20 14.21 4.01
CA TYR A 2 1.34 13.31 3.79
C TYR A 2 0.99 11.97 4.43
N ILE A 3 0.60 10.99 3.63
CA ILE A 3 0.28 9.65 4.12
C ILE A 3 1.61 8.92 4.27
N SER A 4 1.96 8.55 5.50
CA SER A 4 3.23 7.88 5.79
C SER A 4 3.26 6.51 5.11
N GLN A 5 4.42 6.10 4.59
CA GLN A 5 4.64 4.75 4.06
C GLN A 5 4.31 3.66 5.11
N PHE A 6 4.41 4.00 6.40
CA PHE A 6 4.00 3.13 7.50
C PHE A 6 2.47 3.02 7.66
N GLU A 7 1.72 4.08 7.39
CA GLU A 7 0.24 4.07 7.51
C GLU A 7 -0.43 3.23 6.41
N THR A 8 0.23 3.07 5.26
CA THR A 8 -0.23 2.17 4.19
C THR A 8 0.29 0.73 4.32
N GLY A 9 1.24 0.48 5.24
CA GLY A 9 1.96 -0.81 5.33
C GLY A 9 2.99 -1.00 4.21
N GLY A 10 3.43 0.08 3.57
CA GLY A 10 4.30 0.13 2.41
C GLY A 10 5.76 -0.16 2.71
N LEU A 11 6.08 -1.42 2.99
CA LEU A 11 7.46 -1.89 2.99
C LEU A 11 7.84 -2.23 1.55
N ILE A 12 8.41 -1.27 0.82
CA ILE A 12 9.04 -1.56 -0.48
C ILE A 12 10.22 -2.50 -0.18
N PRO A 13 10.21 -3.75 -0.69
CA PRO A 13 11.31 -4.67 -0.45
C PRO A 13 12.62 -4.07 -0.95
N SER A 14 13.71 -4.24 -0.21
CA SER A 14 15.04 -3.90 -0.73
C SER A 14 15.39 -4.84 -1.90
N GLU A 15 16.34 -4.46 -2.73
CA GLU A 15 16.73 -5.24 -3.91
C GLU A 15 17.12 -6.70 -3.56
N ILE A 16 17.77 -6.90 -2.40
CA ILE A 16 18.11 -8.24 -1.87
C ILE A 16 16.85 -9.02 -1.49
N GLN A 17 15.86 -8.36 -0.92
CA GLN A 17 14.58 -8.98 -0.56
C GLN A 17 13.76 -9.30 -1.81
N THR A 18 13.69 -8.39 -2.78
CA THR A 18 13.04 -8.60 -4.08
C THR A 18 13.58 -9.87 -4.75
N LYS A 19 14.92 -10.03 -4.83
CA LYS A 19 15.55 -11.22 -5.42
C LYS A 19 15.21 -12.53 -4.70
N LYS A 20 15.18 -12.52 -3.37
CA LYS A 20 14.77 -13.71 -2.60
C LYS A 20 13.30 -14.04 -2.80
N ILE A 21 12.45 -13.03 -2.89
CA ILE A 21 11.01 -13.21 -3.09
C ILE A 21 10.74 -13.76 -4.49
N THR A 22 11.36 -13.20 -5.54
CA THR A 22 11.23 -13.69 -6.92
C THR A 22 11.73 -15.11 -7.06
N GLU A 23 12.84 -15.46 -6.41
CA GLU A 23 13.37 -16.82 -6.36
C GLU A 23 12.40 -17.81 -5.69
N ILE A 24 11.83 -17.46 -4.53
CA ILE A 24 10.87 -18.33 -3.81
C ILE A 24 9.58 -18.52 -4.61
N LEU A 25 9.09 -17.45 -5.23
CA LEU A 25 7.82 -17.45 -5.95
C LEU A 25 7.95 -17.95 -7.40
N GLY A 26 9.17 -18.07 -7.93
CA GLY A 26 9.42 -18.47 -9.30
C GLY A 26 8.90 -17.46 -10.33
N ILE A 27 8.86 -16.17 -9.96
CA ILE A 27 8.42 -15.06 -10.83
C ILE A 27 9.60 -14.12 -11.10
N ASP A 28 9.51 -13.28 -12.12
CA ASP A 28 10.49 -12.24 -12.35
C ASP A 28 10.20 -10.96 -11.53
N GLU A 29 11.19 -10.06 -11.48
CA GLU A 29 11.11 -8.82 -10.72
C GLU A 29 10.06 -7.83 -11.27
N GLU A 30 9.78 -7.88 -12.58
CA GLU A 30 8.77 -7.02 -13.21
C GLU A 30 7.37 -7.45 -12.77
N THR A 31 7.09 -8.76 -12.80
CA THR A 31 5.85 -9.35 -12.30
C THR A 31 5.63 -9.00 -10.82
N LEU A 32 6.66 -9.16 -9.98
CA LEU A 32 6.58 -8.80 -8.57
C LEU A 32 6.29 -7.31 -8.37
N ASN A 33 6.94 -6.42 -9.12
CA ASN A 33 6.73 -4.98 -9.02
C ASN A 33 5.31 -4.58 -9.45
N GLN A 34 4.75 -5.20 -10.49
CA GLN A 34 3.38 -4.93 -10.92
C GLN A 34 2.37 -5.33 -9.84
N GLU A 35 2.51 -6.51 -9.26
CA GLU A 35 1.65 -7.00 -8.18
C GLU A 35 1.71 -6.10 -6.94
N LEU A 36 2.92 -5.73 -6.50
CA LEU A 36 3.12 -4.81 -5.38
C LEU A 36 2.49 -3.44 -5.67
N HIS A 37 2.62 -2.92 -6.89
CA HIS A 37 2.02 -1.65 -7.28
C HIS A 37 0.49 -1.69 -7.17
N GLN A 38 -0.14 -2.75 -7.68
CA GLN A 38 -1.59 -2.93 -7.59
C GLN A 38 -2.06 -3.03 -6.14
N PHE A 39 -1.35 -3.79 -5.31
CA PHE A 39 -1.63 -3.91 -3.88
C PHE A 39 -1.59 -2.55 -3.18
N TYR A 40 -0.56 -1.74 -3.43
CA TYR A 40 -0.43 -0.42 -2.81
C TYR A 40 -1.50 0.56 -3.25
N GLU A 41 -1.85 0.59 -4.54
CA GLU A 41 -2.94 1.44 -5.02
C GLU A 41 -4.30 1.02 -4.44
N ALA A 42 -4.55 -0.28 -4.26
CA ALA A 42 -5.75 -0.77 -3.57
C ALA A 42 -5.80 -0.31 -2.11
N ARG A 43 -4.69 -0.45 -1.37
CA ARG A 43 -4.56 0.00 0.03
C ARG A 43 -4.75 1.51 0.17
N LYS A 44 -4.17 2.28 -0.75
CA LYS A 44 -4.30 3.75 -0.79
C LYS A 44 -5.75 4.17 -1.01
N ARG A 45 -6.48 3.50 -1.91
CA ARG A 45 -7.92 3.74 -2.13
C ARG A 45 -8.75 3.38 -0.90
N GLU A 46 -8.46 2.25 -0.26
CA GLU A 46 -9.13 1.83 0.97
C GLU A 46 -8.92 2.86 2.09
N LEU A 47 -7.68 3.29 2.31
CA LEU A 47 -7.34 4.29 3.32
C LEU A 47 -8.03 5.63 3.04
N LYS A 48 -8.03 6.07 1.77
CA LYS A 48 -8.75 7.28 1.35
C LYS A 48 -10.25 7.19 1.67
N LYS A 49 -10.90 6.07 1.38
CA LYS A 49 -12.32 5.85 1.72
C LYS A 49 -12.57 5.89 3.23
N ARG A 50 -11.68 5.31 4.03
CA ARG A 50 -11.79 5.34 5.50
C ARG A 50 -11.69 6.77 6.04
N ILE A 51 -10.71 7.53 5.57
CA ILE A 51 -10.52 8.94 5.95
C ILE A 51 -11.71 9.81 5.50
N GLU A 52 -12.17 9.67 4.26
CA GLU A 52 -13.33 10.41 3.73
C GLU A 52 -14.62 10.02 4.48
N GLY A 53 -14.79 8.74 4.82
CA GLY A 53 -15.92 8.25 5.63
C GLY A 53 -15.89 8.71 7.09
N GLU A 54 -14.71 8.79 7.72
CA GLU A 54 -14.53 9.37 9.05
C GLU A 54 -14.79 10.88 9.08
N GLN A 55 -14.34 11.61 8.06
CA GLN A 55 -14.62 13.05 7.92
C GLN A 55 -16.12 13.35 7.75
N GLY A 56 -16.90 12.44 7.15
CA GLY A 56 -18.36 12.57 7.06
C GLY A 56 -19.11 12.39 8.39
N ASN A 57 -18.53 11.66 9.35
CA ASN A 57 -19.11 11.41 10.68
C ASN A 57 -18.62 12.40 11.74
N ALA A 58 -17.59 13.19 11.47
CA ALA A 58 -17.21 14.33 12.30
C ALA A 58 -18.16 15.53 12.06
N LYS A 59 -19.47 15.32 12.25
CA LYS A 59 -20.36 16.45 12.58
C LYS A 59 -19.94 16.92 13.97
N ILE A 60 -19.18 18.01 13.99
CA ILE A 60 -18.92 18.81 15.18
C ILE A 60 -20.29 19.08 15.82
N PRO A 61 -20.57 18.60 17.05
CA PRO A 61 -21.71 19.11 17.79
C PRO A 61 -21.37 20.55 18.17
N VAL A 62 -22.22 21.48 17.70
CA VAL A 62 -22.26 22.89 18.10
C VAL A 62 -22.34 23.05 19.60
#